data_AF-A0A2E1RIU6-F1
#
_entry.id   AF-A0A2E1RIU6-F1
#
_cell.length_a   1.000
_cell.length_b   1.000
_cell.length_c   1.000
_cell.angle_alpha   90.00
_cell.angle_beta   90.00
_cell.angle_gamma   90.00
#
_symmetry.space_group_name_H-M   'P 1'
#
loop_
_entity.id
_entity.type
_entity.pdbx_description
1 polymer ?
#
loop_
_entity_poly.entity_id
_entity_poly.type
_entity_poly.pdbx_seq_one_letter_code
_entity_poly.pdbx_strand_id
1 'polypeptide(L)'
;MDKTLEKLLFNPIRLKIISFLISVEKANFKKLMEVTDSSKGNVSIQIKKLENQGLIKINKTYFNNYPLTLCKITDKGKKAFKVFFDNLTSIKNKGLICLGFIVLNKYVTACFEGTNFFLLSGQDFAIFNKSFTIFLGLMSVSFHFFYFLISSIYN
;
A
#
# COMPACT_ATOMS: atom_id res chain seq x y z
N MET A 1 -7.68 11.64 -7.36
CA MET A 1 -7.58 11.17 -5.96
C MET A 1 -8.18 12.24 -5.06
N ASP A 2 -9.19 11.90 -4.25
CA ASP A 2 -9.73 12.85 -3.29
C ASP A 2 -8.72 13.07 -2.15
N LYS A 3 -7.90 14.11 -2.31
CA LYS A 3 -6.87 14.50 -1.33
C LYS A 3 -7.45 14.75 0.07
N THR A 4 -8.73 15.11 0.15
CA THR A 4 -9.42 15.36 1.42
C THR A 4 -9.66 14.06 2.17
N LEU A 5 -10.16 13.03 1.47
CA LEU A 5 -10.40 11.71 2.04
C LEU A 5 -9.10 11.06 2.52
N GLU A 6 -8.04 11.17 1.74
CA GLU A 6 -6.73 10.65 2.13
C GLU A 6 -6.21 11.32 3.40
N LYS A 7 -6.18 12.66 3.43
CA LYS A 7 -5.77 13.41 4.62
C LYS A 7 -6.64 13.07 5.84
N LEU A 8 -7.91 12.70 5.61
CA LEU A 8 -8.80 12.23 6.65
C LEU A 8 -8.41 10.84 7.18
N LEU A 9 -8.19 9.86 6.31
CA LEU A 9 -7.97 8.48 6.73
C LEU A 9 -6.50 8.14 7.04
N PHE A 10 -5.52 8.97 6.63
CA PHE A 10 -4.11 8.80 6.99
C PHE A 10 -3.81 9.03 8.48
N ASN A 11 -4.73 9.61 9.25
CA ASN A 11 -4.55 9.67 10.69
C ASN A 11 -4.76 8.26 11.30
N PRO A 12 -3.81 7.75 12.09
CA PRO A 12 -3.80 6.36 12.52
C PRO A 12 -5.01 6.00 13.40
N ILE A 13 -5.49 6.92 14.23
CA ILE A 13 -6.65 6.66 15.09
C ILE A 13 -7.92 6.53 14.26
N ARG A 14 -8.12 7.44 13.30
CA ARG A 14 -9.27 7.37 12.38
C ARG A 14 -9.25 6.09 11.54
N LEU A 15 -8.06 5.69 11.08
CA LEU A 15 -7.88 4.44 10.34
C LEU A 15 -8.22 3.21 11.18
N LYS A 16 -7.68 3.11 12.40
CA LYS A 16 -7.99 2.01 13.34
C LYS A 16 -9.49 1.92 13.64
N ILE A 17 -10.14 3.07 13.89
CA ILE A 17 -11.59 3.13 14.16
C ILE A 17 -12.40 2.62 12.97
N ILE A 18 -12.17 3.15 11.77
CA ILE A 18 -12.98 2.80 10.61
C ILE A 18 -12.72 1.35 10.16
N SER A 19 -11.47 0.90 10.26
CA SER A 19 -11.08 -0.49 9.97
C SER A 19 -11.70 -1.47 10.96
N PHE A 20 -11.88 -1.09 12.22
CA PHE A 20 -12.59 -1.94 13.18
C PHE A 20 -14.09 -1.93 12.93
N LEU A 21 -14.68 -0.74 12.75
CA LEU A 21 -16.13 -0.59 12.53
C LEU A 21 -16.62 -1.22 11.21
N ILE A 22 -15.74 -1.56 10.27
CA ILE A 22 -16.13 -2.32 9.08
C ILE A 22 -16.39 -3.81 9.38
N SER A 23 -15.74 -4.35 10.41
CA SER A 23 -15.81 -5.76 10.81
C SER A 23 -16.93 -6.06 11.82
N VAL A 24 -17.61 -5.03 12.32
CA VAL A 24 -18.65 -5.16 13.34
C VAL A 24 -19.88 -4.32 13.00
N GLU A 25 -21.06 -4.69 13.48
CA GLU A 25 -22.27 -3.91 13.23
C GLU A 25 -22.26 -2.54 13.92
N LYS A 26 -21.75 -2.50 15.17
CA LYS A 26 -21.62 -1.30 16.00
C LYS A 26 -20.62 -1.57 17.12
N ALA A 27 -20.01 -0.53 17.66
CA ALA A 27 -19.12 -0.62 18.81
C ALA A 27 -19.39 0.50 19.81
N ASN A 28 -19.19 0.22 21.10
CA ASN A 28 -19.24 1.27 22.12
C ASN A 28 -17.93 2.06 22.18
N PHE A 29 -17.98 3.25 22.78
CA PHE A 29 -16.83 4.13 22.90
C PHE A 29 -15.65 3.49 23.64
N LYS A 30 -15.91 2.68 24.68
CA LYS A 30 -14.87 1.95 25.41
C LYS A 30 -14.09 1.03 24.48
N LYS A 31 -14.78 0.28 23.63
CA LYS A 31 -14.13 -0.60 22.67
C LYS A 31 -13.28 0.16 21.68
N LEU A 32 -13.75 1.33 21.20
CA LEU A 32 -12.94 2.17 20.32
C LEU A 32 -11.66 2.70 20.99
N MET A 33 -11.69 3.01 22.30
CA MET A 33 -10.47 3.34 23.04
C MET A 33 -9.50 2.15 23.09
N GLU A 34 -9.99 0.94 23.39
CA GLU A 34 -9.17 -0.28 23.40
C GLU A 34 -8.51 -0.55 22.04
N VAL A 35 -9.27 -0.49 20.94
CA VAL A 35 -8.72 -0.82 19.61
C VAL A 35 -7.74 0.25 19.12
N THR A 36 -7.94 1.50 19.54
CA THR A 36 -7.05 2.59 19.12
C THR A 36 -5.80 2.71 19.97
N ASP A 37 -5.83 2.20 21.20
CA ASP A 37 -4.85 2.44 22.26
C ASP A 37 -4.60 3.94 22.44
N SER A 38 -5.69 4.68 22.69
CA SER A 38 -5.64 6.15 22.77
C SER A 38 -6.53 6.72 23.86
N SER A 39 -6.26 7.96 24.25
CA SER A 39 -6.99 8.64 25.32
C SER A 39 -8.42 8.97 24.91
N LYS A 40 -9.32 9.03 25.91
CA LYS A 40 -10.73 9.43 25.73
C LYS A 40 -10.88 10.74 24.97
N GLY A 41 -10.05 11.75 25.28
CA GLY A 41 -10.10 13.04 24.60
C GLY A 41 -9.79 12.93 23.11
N ASN A 42 -8.75 12.18 22.77
CA ASN A 42 -8.33 12.01 21.38
C ASN A 42 -9.39 11.22 20.58
N VAL A 43 -9.83 10.06 21.08
CA VAL A 43 -10.87 9.25 20.41
C VAL A 43 -12.15 10.06 20.21
N SER A 44 -12.59 10.82 21.20
CA SER A 44 -13.77 11.69 21.13
C SER A 44 -13.69 12.70 19.98
N ILE A 45 -12.54 13.35 19.81
CA ILE A 45 -12.32 14.31 18.72
C ILE A 45 -12.32 13.58 17.37
N GLN A 46 -11.68 12.41 17.28
CA GLN A 46 -11.58 11.69 16.00
C GLN A 46 -12.92 11.11 15.53
N ILE A 47 -13.73 10.53 16.43
CA ILE A 47 -15.06 10.02 16.05
C ILE A 47 -15.98 11.15 15.58
N LYS A 48 -15.93 12.32 16.22
CA LYS A 48 -16.68 13.51 15.77
C LYS A 48 -16.24 13.95 14.37
N LYS A 49 -14.93 13.96 14.09
CA LYS A 49 -14.42 14.29 12.74
C LYS A 49 -14.90 13.29 11.69
N LEU A 50 -14.94 12.00 12.02
CA LEU A 50 -15.46 10.97 11.11
C LEU A 50 -16.98 11.11 10.89
N GLU A 51 -17.74 11.44 11.95
CA GLU A 51 -19.17 11.69 11.88
C GLU A 51 -19.51 12.93 11.06
N ASN A 52 -18.78 14.04 11.26
CA ASN A 52 -18.97 15.27 10.49
C ASN A 52 -18.75 15.06 8.98
N GLN A 53 -17.94 14.07 8.60
CA GLN A 53 -17.72 13.68 7.21
C GLN A 53 -18.73 12.62 6.73
N GLY A 54 -19.62 12.17 7.59
CA GLY A 54 -20.64 11.17 7.33
C GLY A 54 -20.09 9.76 7.16
N LEU A 55 -18.87 9.47 7.62
CA LEU A 55 -18.25 8.15 7.50
C LEU A 55 -18.71 7.17 8.59
N ILE A 56 -19.07 7.70 9.75
CA ILE A 56 -19.67 6.94 10.85
C ILE A 56 -20.91 7.68 11.36
N LYS A 57 -21.77 6.97 12.08
CA LYS A 57 -22.89 7.53 12.84
C LYS A 57 -22.64 7.28 14.32
N ILE A 58 -22.78 8.32 15.14
CA ILE A 58 -22.72 8.23 16.60
C ILE A 58 -24.15 8.25 17.12
N ASN A 59 -24.48 7.28 17.96
CA ASN A 59 -25.74 7.21 18.69
C ASN A 59 -25.46 7.28 20.20
N LYS A 60 -26.01 8.30 20.87
CA LYS A 60 -25.96 8.44 22.33
C LYS A 60 -27.26 7.89 22.90
N THR A 61 -27.12 6.92 23.79
CA THR A 61 -28.24 6.22 24.43
C THR A 61 -27.91 5.95 25.90
N TYR A 62 -28.76 5.20 26.58
CA TYR A 62 -28.54 4.76 27.95
C TYR A 62 -28.66 3.24 28.03
N PHE A 63 -27.85 2.65 28.89
CA PHE A 63 -27.93 1.22 29.24
C PHE A 63 -27.82 1.09 30.75
N ASN A 64 -28.84 0.52 31.39
CA ASN A 64 -28.96 0.45 32.86
C ASN A 64 -28.75 1.80 33.56
N ASN A 65 -29.39 2.87 33.07
CA ASN A 65 -29.24 4.26 33.56
C ASN A 65 -27.85 4.89 33.39
N TYR A 66 -26.92 4.25 32.69
CA TYR A 66 -25.60 4.82 32.37
C TYR A 66 -25.53 5.31 30.92
N PRO A 67 -24.92 6.48 30.66
CA PRO A 67 -24.76 7.01 29.31
C PRO A 67 -23.85 6.11 28.47
N LEU A 68 -24.33 5.73 27.29
CA LEU A 68 -23.65 4.87 26.34
C LEU A 68 -23.52 5.57 25.00
N THR A 69 -22.32 5.56 24.42
CA THR A 69 -22.08 6.04 23.06
C THR A 69 -21.76 4.86 22.16
N LEU A 70 -22.56 4.67 21.13
CA LEU A 70 -22.41 3.64 20.11
C LEU A 70 -22.00 4.28 18.78
N CYS A 71 -21.05 3.68 18.09
CA CYS A 71 -20.61 4.11 16.77
C CYS A 71 -20.83 2.98 15.76
N LYS A 72 -21.26 3.33 14.55
CA LYS A 72 -21.43 2.41 13.42
C LYS A 72 -20.91 3.04 12.14
N ILE A 73 -20.27 2.26 11.28
CA ILE A 73 -19.86 2.73 9.96
C ILE A 73 -21.09 2.94 9.05
N THR A 74 -21.09 4.02 8.26
CA THR A 74 -22.14 4.27 7.26
C THR A 74 -21.77 3.61 5.92
N ASP A 75 -22.71 3.51 4.98
CA ASP A 75 -22.39 3.01 3.64
C ASP A 75 -21.45 3.96 2.88
N LYS A 76 -21.55 5.27 3.13
CA LYS A 76 -20.57 6.26 2.67
C LYS A 76 -19.17 5.94 3.25
N GLY A 77 -19.10 5.64 4.54
CA GLY A 77 -17.88 5.22 5.24
C GLY A 77 -17.25 3.98 4.62
N LYS A 78 -18.05 2.94 4.36
CA LYS A 78 -17.58 1.69 3.72
C LYS A 78 -17.00 1.96 2.33
N LYS A 79 -17.71 2.71 1.48
CA LYS A 79 -17.25 3.07 0.13
C LYS A 79 -15.96 3.90 0.20
N ALA A 80 -15.91 4.89 1.07
CA ALA A 80 -14.75 5.74 1.25
C ALA A 80 -13.52 4.95 1.74
N PHE A 81 -13.72 4.05 2.71
CA PHE A 81 -12.65 3.17 3.19
C PHE A 81 -12.14 2.23 2.09
N LYS A 82 -13.04 1.64 1.30
CA LYS A 82 -12.66 0.80 0.15
C LYS A 82 -11.79 1.55 -0.84
N VAL A 83 -12.21 2.76 -1.25
CA VAL A 83 -11.42 3.61 -2.17
C VAL A 83 -10.04 3.92 -1.57
N PHE A 84 -9.98 4.29 -0.30
CA PHE A 84 -8.72 4.57 0.38
C PHE A 84 -7.80 3.33 0.44
N PHE A 85 -8.35 2.15 0.76
CA PHE A 85 -7.61 0.91 0.84
C PHE A 85 -7.09 0.43 -0.53
N ASP A 86 -7.91 0.56 -1.57
CA ASP A 86 -7.53 0.25 -2.95
C ASP A 86 -6.35 1.14 -3.40
N ASN A 87 -6.37 2.43 -3.04
CA ASN A 87 -5.27 3.36 -3.32
C ASN A 87 -3.98 2.97 -2.58
N LEU A 88 -4.06 2.65 -1.29
CA LEU A 88 -2.90 2.20 -0.52
C LEU A 88 -2.28 0.93 -1.11
N THR A 89 -3.12 -0.01 -1.54
CA THR A 89 -2.68 -1.26 -2.16
C THR A 89 -1.99 -0.98 -3.50
N SER A 90 -2.53 -0.07 -4.31
CA SER A 90 -1.89 0.38 -5.56
C SER A 90 -0.50 0.97 -5.31
N ILE A 91 -0.36 1.83 -4.29
CA ILE A 91 0.95 2.42 -3.92
C ILE A 91 1.93 1.33 -3.49
N LYS A 92 1.49 0.40 -2.63
CA LYS A 92 2.31 -0.75 -2.19
C LYS A 92 2.82 -1.57 -3.38
N ASN A 93 1.94 -1.90 -4.32
CA ASN A 93 2.27 -2.72 -5.48
C ASN A 93 3.29 -2.02 -6.40
N LYS A 94 3.10 -0.72 -6.67
CA LYS A 94 4.06 0.08 -7.44
C LYS A 94 5.44 0.15 -6.76
N GLY A 95 5.46 0.30 -5.43
CA GLY A 95 6.70 0.27 -4.66
C GLY A 95 7.43 -1.07 -4.78
N LEU A 96 6.69 -2.19 -4.71
CA LEU A 96 7.26 -3.53 -4.86
C LEU A 96 7.89 -3.74 -6.24
N ILE A 97 7.22 -3.26 -7.30
CA ILE A 97 7.72 -3.31 -8.69
C ILE A 97 9.02 -2.50 -8.80
N CYS A 98 9.07 -1.30 -8.24
CA CYS A 98 10.28 -0.46 -8.25
C CYS A 98 11.45 -1.14 -7.52
N LEU A 99 11.20 -1.73 -6.35
CA LEU A 99 12.21 -2.51 -5.63
C LEU A 99 12.72 -3.69 -6.48
N GLY A 100 11.83 -4.38 -7.19
CA GLY A 100 12.19 -5.43 -8.13
C GLY A 100 13.15 -4.94 -9.22
N PHE A 101 12.87 -3.79 -9.83
CA PHE A 101 13.74 -3.17 -10.83
C PHE A 101 15.10 -2.75 -10.25
N ILE A 102 15.14 -2.20 -9.04
CA ILE A 102 16.40 -1.81 -8.37
C ILE A 102 17.27 -3.05 -8.11
N VAL A 103 16.68 -4.14 -7.61
CA VAL A 103 17.39 -5.41 -7.38
C VAL A 103 17.89 -6.00 -8.69
N LEU A 104 17.06 -5.98 -9.74
CA LEU A 104 17.45 -6.46 -11.07
C LEU A 104 18.62 -5.65 -11.64
N ASN A 105 18.54 -4.31 -11.58
CA ASN A 105 19.62 -3.44 -12.06
C ASN A 105 20.94 -3.72 -11.33
N LYS A 106 20.90 -3.84 -9.99
CA LYS A 106 22.08 -4.17 -9.19
C LYS A 106 22.69 -5.52 -9.58
N TYR A 107 21.86 -6.53 -9.82
CA TYR A 107 22.32 -7.85 -10.26
C TYR A 107 23.00 -7.78 -11.63
N VAL A 108 22.38 -7.08 -12.59
CA VAL A 108 22.96 -6.89 -13.93
C VAL A 108 24.32 -6.19 -13.83
N THR A 109 24.43 -5.07 -13.12
CA THR A 109 25.69 -4.34 -12.97
C THR A 109 26.80 -5.19 -12.35
N ALA A 110 26.49 -6.00 -11.33
CA ALA A 110 27.45 -6.92 -10.73
C ALA A 110 27.95 -8.01 -11.71
N CYS A 111 27.07 -8.50 -12.60
CA CYS A 111 27.47 -9.42 -13.66
C CYS A 111 28.41 -8.77 -14.69
N PHE A 112 28.24 -7.48 -14.99
CA PHE A 112 29.09 -6.73 -15.92
C PHE A 112 30.47 -6.42 -15.32
N GLU A 113 30.54 -6.02 -14.05
CA GLU A 113 31.82 -5.72 -13.36
C GLU A 113 32.69 -6.97 -13.16
N GLY A 114 32.10 -8.16 -13.04
CA GLY A 114 32.83 -9.43 -12.96
C GLY A 114 33.47 -9.88 -14.28
N THR A 115 33.13 -9.25 -15.40
CA THR A 115 33.74 -9.51 -16.71
C THR A 115 34.73 -8.40 -17.03
N ASN A 116 36.04 -8.67 -16.95
CA ASN A 116 37.09 -7.76 -17.42
C ASN A 116 36.89 -7.47 -18.92
N PHE A 117 36.19 -6.38 -19.23
CA PHE A 117 36.15 -5.81 -20.57
C PHE A 117 37.54 -5.23 -20.88
N PHE A 118 38.37 -5.98 -21.60
CA PHE A 118 39.59 -5.44 -22.18
C PHE A 118 39.23 -4.64 -23.44
N LEU A 119 39.35 -3.31 -23.35
CA LEU A 119 39.18 -2.40 -24.47
C LEU A 119 40.51 -2.33 -25.23
N LEU A 120 40.64 -3.08 -26.32
CA LEU A 120 41.74 -2.90 -27.28
C LEU A 120 41.41 -1.70 -28.16
N SER A 121 42.23 -0.65 -28.02
CA SER A 121 42.16 0.58 -28.80
C SER A 121 42.28 0.29 -30.31
N GLY A 122 41.25 0.61 -31.09
CA GLY A 122 41.43 0.86 -32.53
C GLY A 122 40.44 0.27 -33.55
N GLN A 123 39.33 -0.39 -33.18
CA GLN A 123 38.31 -0.82 -34.16
C GLN A 123 36.89 -0.68 -33.62
N ASP A 124 35.96 -0.21 -34.49
CA ASP A 124 34.53 0.03 -34.23
C ASP A 124 33.70 -1.25 -33.95
N PHE A 125 34.34 -2.35 -33.60
CA PHE A 125 33.69 -3.62 -33.25
C PHE A 125 34.13 -4.07 -31.86
N ALA A 126 33.19 -4.04 -30.91
CA ALA A 126 33.35 -4.72 -29.63
C ALA A 126 33.33 -6.25 -29.89
N ILE A 127 34.49 -6.89 -29.84
CA ILE A 127 34.57 -8.35 -29.85
C ILE A 127 34.08 -8.82 -28.47
N PHE A 128 32.82 -9.18 -28.39
CA PHE A 128 32.23 -9.76 -27.19
C PHE A 128 32.83 -11.16 -26.94
N ASN A 129 33.36 -11.39 -25.75
CA ASN A 129 33.83 -12.71 -25.32
C ASN A 129 32.67 -13.73 -25.39
N LYS A 130 32.94 -15.01 -25.66
CA LYS A 130 31.93 -16.09 -25.78
C LYS A 130 31.00 -16.16 -24.55
N SER A 131 31.50 -15.81 -23.37
CA SER A 131 30.72 -15.70 -22.13
C SER A 131 29.68 -14.57 -22.18
N PHE A 132 29.95 -13.47 -22.88
CA PHE A 132 29.02 -12.35 -23.05
C PHE A 132 27.89 -12.66 -24.04
N THR A 133 28.17 -13.40 -25.11
CA THR A 133 27.14 -13.87 -26.04
C THR A 133 26.19 -14.87 -25.37
N ILE A 134 26.73 -15.73 -24.50
CA ILE A 134 25.93 -16.64 -23.65
C ILE A 134 25.13 -15.85 -22.61
N PHE A 135 25.70 -14.78 -22.03
CA PHE A 135 24.99 -13.88 -21.13
C PHE A 135 23.84 -13.14 -21.83
N LEU A 136 24.04 -12.58 -23.03
CA LEU A 136 22.97 -12.00 -23.85
C LEU A 136 21.91 -13.03 -24.24
N GLY A 137 22.30 -14.26 -24.55
CA GLY A 137 21.40 -15.39 -24.80
C GLY A 137 20.53 -15.71 -23.57
N LEU A 138 21.13 -15.86 -22.40
CA LEU A 138 20.41 -16.03 -21.12
C LEU A 138 19.52 -14.84 -20.80
N MET A 139 19.98 -13.61 -21.04
CA MET A 139 19.19 -12.39 -20.83
C MET A 139 18.02 -12.27 -21.83
N SER A 140 18.14 -12.79 -23.05
CA SER A 140 17.01 -12.85 -24.01
C SER A 140 15.89 -13.80 -23.52
N VAL A 141 16.26 -14.89 -22.85
CA VAL A 141 15.31 -15.80 -22.19
C VAL A 141 14.68 -15.10 -20.97
N SER A 142 15.46 -14.32 -20.22
CA SER A 142 14.98 -13.48 -19.13
C SER A 142 14.02 -12.39 -19.61
N PHE A 143 14.26 -11.77 -20.77
CA PHE A 143 13.35 -10.78 -21.37
C PHE A 143 12.03 -11.39 -21.79
N HIS A 144 12.03 -12.62 -22.32
CA HIS A 144 10.81 -13.35 -22.62
C HIS A 144 10.06 -13.75 -21.35
N PHE A 145 10.79 -14.12 -20.29
CA PHE A 145 10.22 -14.36 -18.97
C PHE A 145 9.63 -13.08 -18.34
N PHE A 146 10.31 -11.94 -18.42
CA PHE A 146 9.79 -10.65 -17.97
C PHE A 146 8.58 -10.20 -18.79
N TYR A 147 8.59 -10.40 -20.11
CA TYR A 147 7.44 -10.13 -20.97
C TYR A 147 6.25 -11.03 -20.63
N PHE A 148 6.49 -12.32 -20.37
CA PHE A 148 5.48 -13.27 -19.90
C PHE A 148 4.91 -12.87 -18.52
N LEU A 149 5.77 -12.45 -17.59
CA LEU A 149 5.38 -12.03 -16.25
C LEU A 149 4.57 -10.72 -16.27
N ILE A 150 4.96 -9.77 -17.13
CA ILE A 150 4.20 -8.55 -17.37
C ILE A 150 2.86 -8.90 -18.03
N SER A 151 2.85 -9.73 -19.08
CA SER A 151 1.61 -10.11 -19.79
C SER A 151 0.63 -10.88 -18.88
N SER A 152 1.12 -11.69 -17.94
CA SER A 152 0.30 -12.39 -16.94
C SER A 152 -0.21 -11.51 -15.78
N ILE A 153 0.32 -10.30 -15.62
CA ILE A 153 -0.12 -9.33 -14.60
C ILE A 153 -1.20 -8.39 -15.17
N TYR A 154 -1.20 -8.18 -16.50
CA TYR A 154 -2.11 -7.24 -17.18
C TYR A 154 -3.29 -7.90 -17.92
N ASN A 155 -3.40 -9.23 -17.88
CA ASN A 155 -4.53 -10.03 -18.36
C ASN A 155 -5.19 -10.75 -17.19
#